data_AF-A0A923SG15-F1
#
_entry.id   AF-A0A923SG15-F1
#
_cell.length_a   1.000
_cell.length_b   1.000
_cell.length_c   1.000
_cell.angle_alpha   90.00
_cell.angle_beta   90.00
_cell.angle_gamma   90.00
#
_symmetry.space_group_name_H-M   'P 1'
#
loop_
_entity.id
_entity.type
_entity.pdbx_description
1 polymer ?
#
loop_
_entity_poly.entity_id
_entity_poly.type
_entity_poly.pdbx_seq_one_letter_code
_entity_poly.pdbx_strand_id
1 'polypeptide(L)'
;MKTLKLLQFLFLATVLFSCSATDPAPAQNAFAIGATTFYTPHAYLFYGNSPSYRDGFMIALTNAPVVQDNTNGAAPAITMTQGAVLFVRNSTNNFPTEQQVIISNATYILDKNNAAIFTNVTASTNTFVNNGLTYGQPDSASANNHSIENTGNGTITINFITIDYLARTGTIDCNYELIDDDGITVTGNYAGTFEIRNGS
;
A
#
# COMPACT_ATOMS: atom_id res chain seq x y z
N MET A 1 -67.41 29.20 12.28
CA MET A 1 -66.26 28.41 11.79
C MET A 1 -65.64 27.74 13.01
N LYS A 2 -65.96 26.46 13.24
CA LYS A 2 -65.07 25.31 13.00
C LYS A 2 -63.83 25.28 13.91
N THR A 3 -63.90 24.33 14.87
CA THR A 3 -62.84 23.40 15.34
C THR A 3 -61.65 23.95 16.12
N LEU A 4 -61.01 23.23 17.04
CA LEU A 4 -61.33 22.12 17.96
C LEU A 4 -60.05 21.98 18.82
N LYS A 5 -60.25 21.63 20.08
CA LYS A 5 -59.34 21.00 21.07
C LYS A 5 -58.01 20.41 20.53
N LEU A 6 -56.96 20.41 21.35
CA LEU A 6 -56.61 19.28 22.25
C LEU A 6 -55.09 19.27 22.56
N LEU A 7 -54.80 19.38 23.87
CA LEU A 7 -53.79 18.65 24.65
C LEU A 7 -52.75 17.82 23.87
N GLN A 8 -51.45 18.14 24.01
CA GLN A 8 -50.40 17.11 23.90
C GLN A 8 -49.33 17.28 24.97
N PHE A 9 -49.18 16.16 25.69
CA PHE A 9 -48.25 15.83 26.74
C PHE A 9 -46.80 16.18 26.40
N LEU A 10 -46.11 16.77 27.38
CA LEU A 10 -44.65 16.81 27.44
C LEU A 10 -44.15 15.40 27.79
N PHE A 11 -43.87 14.59 26.77
CA PHE A 11 -43.18 13.31 26.92
C PHE A 11 -41.67 13.59 26.89
N LEU A 12 -41.06 13.64 28.08
CA LEU A 12 -39.61 13.73 28.25
C LEU A 12 -39.02 12.34 27.98
N ALA A 13 -38.69 12.06 26.71
CA ALA A 13 -37.92 10.87 26.34
C ALA A 13 -36.44 11.18 26.51
N THR A 14 -35.87 10.75 27.65
CA THR A 14 -34.43 10.59 27.81
C THR A 14 -33.97 9.50 26.84
N VAL A 15 -33.47 9.90 25.68
CA VAL A 15 -32.73 9.00 24.79
C VAL A 15 -31.37 8.78 25.45
N LEU A 16 -31.26 7.70 26.22
CA LEU A 16 -29.99 7.10 26.57
C LEU A 16 -29.38 6.58 25.27
N PHE A 17 -28.41 7.32 24.72
CA PHE A 17 -27.51 6.75 23.72
C PHE A 17 -26.64 5.71 24.43
N SER A 18 -27.06 4.45 24.37
CA SER A 18 -26.12 3.33 24.50
C SER A 18 -25.13 3.47 23.35
N CYS A 19 -23.89 3.82 23.67
CA CYS A 19 -22.76 3.70 22.77
C CYS A 19 -22.63 2.21 22.43
N SER A 20 -23.24 1.78 21.32
CA SER A 20 -22.95 0.48 20.74
C SER A 20 -21.47 0.46 20.43
N ALA A 21 -20.76 -0.58 20.89
CA ALA A 21 -19.39 -0.86 20.51
C ALA A 21 -19.26 -0.60 19.01
N THR A 22 -18.50 0.44 18.67
CA THR A 22 -18.16 0.73 17.29
C THR A 22 -17.56 -0.55 16.73
N ASP A 23 -18.17 -1.09 15.68
CA ASP A 23 -17.46 -1.99 14.77
C ASP A 23 -16.03 -1.44 14.60
N PRO A 24 -14.99 -2.29 14.64
CA PRO A 24 -13.64 -1.80 14.39
C PRO A 24 -13.72 -0.97 13.11
N ALA A 25 -13.31 0.30 13.19
CA ALA A 25 -13.24 1.16 12.03
C ALA A 25 -12.53 0.35 10.93
N PRO A 26 -13.03 0.35 9.68
CA PRO A 26 -12.42 -0.43 8.61
C PRO A 26 -10.91 -0.16 8.64
N ALA A 27 -10.12 -1.24 8.68
CA ALA A 27 -8.67 -1.14 8.82
C ALA A 27 -8.16 -0.16 7.75
N GLN A 28 -7.69 1.00 8.20
CA GLN A 28 -7.22 2.03 7.28
C GLN A 28 -5.93 1.52 6.65
N ASN A 29 -5.81 1.61 5.32
CA ASN A 29 -4.60 1.21 4.61
C ASN A 29 -3.43 2.07 5.07
N ALA A 30 -2.53 1.48 5.87
CA ALA A 30 -1.51 2.19 6.60
C ALA A 30 -0.41 1.25 7.11
N PHE A 31 0.68 1.85 7.58
CA PHE A 31 1.66 1.21 8.45
C PHE A 31 1.92 2.05 9.69
N ALA A 32 2.48 1.44 10.72
CA ALA A 32 2.86 2.07 11.97
C ALA A 32 4.34 1.84 12.27
N ILE A 33 4.98 2.89 12.80
CA ILE A 33 6.33 2.86 13.36
C ILE A 33 6.21 3.36 14.80
N GLY A 34 6.33 2.44 15.76
CA GLY A 34 5.98 2.73 17.16
C GLY A 34 4.53 3.20 17.30
N ALA A 35 4.33 4.42 17.81
CA ALA A 35 2.99 5.00 17.99
C ALA A 35 2.51 5.86 16.80
N THR A 36 3.34 6.04 15.76
CA THR A 36 3.05 6.90 14.62
C THR A 36 2.46 6.09 13.47
N THR A 37 1.35 6.54 12.89
CA THR A 37 0.67 5.88 11.77
C THR A 37 0.83 6.68 10.47
N PHE A 38 1.09 5.98 9.37
CA PHE A 38 1.31 6.52 8.04
C PHE A 38 0.33 5.88 7.05
N TYR A 39 -0.58 6.67 6.50
CA TYR A 39 -1.59 6.23 5.53
C TYR A 39 -1.01 6.00 4.13
N THR A 40 -1.41 4.91 3.49
CA THR A 40 -1.00 4.51 2.13
C THR A 40 -2.21 4.03 1.31
N PRO A 41 -3.11 4.93 0.89
CA PRO A 41 -4.33 4.57 0.17
C PRO A 41 -4.10 3.89 -1.20
N HIS A 42 -2.95 4.09 -1.83
CA HIS A 42 -2.67 3.55 -3.16
C HIS A 42 -1.82 2.28 -3.08
N ALA A 43 -2.14 1.29 -3.92
CA ALA A 43 -1.35 0.08 -4.08
C ALA A 43 -1.05 -0.20 -5.55
N TYR A 44 0.16 -0.70 -5.79
CA TYR A 44 0.67 -1.03 -7.11
C TYR A 44 1.39 -2.37 -7.07
N LEU A 45 1.10 -3.23 -8.04
CA LEU A 45 1.78 -4.50 -8.24
C LEU A 45 2.76 -4.36 -9.42
N PHE A 46 3.99 -4.79 -9.21
CA PHE A 46 5.03 -4.83 -10.23
C PHE A 46 5.61 -6.23 -10.33
N TYR A 47 5.97 -6.56 -11.56
CA TYR A 47 6.77 -7.72 -11.90
C TYR A 47 8.11 -7.26 -12.46
N GLY A 48 9.08 -8.17 -12.56
CA GLY A 48 10.32 -7.89 -13.30
C GLY A 48 10.05 -7.45 -14.75
N ASN A 49 11.09 -7.00 -15.46
CA ASN A 49 10.88 -6.34 -16.75
C ASN A 49 10.70 -7.33 -17.90
N SER A 50 9.80 -7.00 -18.82
CA SER A 50 9.71 -7.67 -20.12
C SER A 50 11.07 -7.64 -20.85
N PRO A 51 11.48 -8.72 -21.55
CA PRO A 51 10.70 -9.93 -21.88
C PRO A 51 10.86 -11.09 -20.89
N SER A 52 11.50 -10.88 -19.73
CA SER A 52 11.83 -11.94 -18.77
C SER A 52 11.49 -11.51 -17.34
N TYR A 53 10.41 -12.09 -16.83
CA TYR A 53 9.88 -11.80 -15.49
C TYR A 53 10.54 -12.69 -14.46
N ARG A 54 11.20 -12.11 -13.45
CA ARG A 54 11.72 -12.88 -12.32
C ARG A 54 10.57 -13.54 -11.56
N ASP A 55 10.81 -14.72 -11.01
CA ASP A 55 9.86 -15.38 -10.10
C ASP A 55 9.80 -14.66 -8.75
N GLY A 56 9.08 -13.55 -8.75
CA GLY A 56 8.94 -12.63 -7.65
C GLY A 56 8.10 -11.42 -8.06
N PHE A 57 7.63 -10.69 -7.06
CA PHE A 57 6.74 -9.55 -7.26
C PHE A 57 7.06 -8.45 -6.25
N MET A 58 6.64 -7.23 -6.56
CA MET A 58 6.76 -6.08 -5.69
C MET A 58 5.39 -5.45 -5.50
N ILE A 59 5.02 -5.19 -4.25
CA ILE A 59 3.87 -4.37 -3.90
C ILE A 59 4.38 -3.03 -3.39
N ALA A 60 4.04 -1.95 -4.08
CA ALA A 60 4.28 -0.60 -3.58
C ALA A 60 2.98 -0.03 -3.00
N LEU A 61 3.03 0.43 -1.76
CA LEU A 61 1.93 1.09 -1.05
C LEU A 61 2.32 2.54 -0.79
N THR A 62 1.55 3.51 -1.27
CA THR A 62 1.99 4.91 -1.26
C THR A 62 0.86 5.85 -0.84
N ASN A 63 1.23 7.03 -0.34
CA ASN A 63 0.28 8.10 -0.05
C ASN A 63 -0.01 9.04 -1.23
N ALA A 64 0.63 8.79 -2.37
CA ALA A 64 0.45 9.55 -3.60
C ALA A 64 0.41 8.59 -4.80
N PRO A 65 -0.27 8.97 -5.90
CA PRO A 65 -0.40 8.11 -7.06
C PRO A 65 0.94 7.86 -7.74
N VAL A 66 1.12 6.65 -8.27
CA VAL A 66 2.23 6.26 -9.16
C VAL A 66 1.75 6.25 -10.60
N VAL A 67 2.50 6.92 -11.46
CA VAL A 67 2.29 6.93 -12.90
C VAL A 67 3.47 6.28 -13.59
N GLN A 68 3.17 5.55 -14.66
CA GLN A 68 4.16 5.00 -15.57
C GLN A 68 4.29 5.88 -16.81
N ASP A 69 5.53 6.22 -17.14
CA ASP A 69 5.90 6.81 -18.42
C ASP A 69 6.81 5.84 -19.20
N ASN A 70 6.64 5.80 -20.52
CA ASN A 70 7.36 4.89 -21.41
C ASN A 70 8.87 5.19 -21.48
N THR A 71 9.30 6.38 -21.07
CA THR A 71 10.71 6.78 -21.05
C THR A 71 11.33 6.66 -19.67
N ASN A 72 10.60 7.05 -18.61
CA ASN A 72 11.15 7.21 -17.26
C ASN A 72 10.78 6.07 -16.30
N GLY A 73 9.94 5.12 -16.74
CA GLY A 73 9.44 4.05 -15.88
C GLY A 73 8.31 4.52 -14.96
N ALA A 74 8.05 3.76 -13.90
CA ALA A 74 7.02 4.09 -12.91
C ALA A 74 7.59 4.98 -11.80
N ALA A 75 6.93 6.10 -11.51
CA ALA A 75 7.32 7.01 -10.43
C ALA A 75 6.09 7.55 -9.69
N PRO A 76 6.18 7.73 -8.36
CA PRO A 76 5.15 8.42 -7.59
C PRO A 76 5.11 9.92 -7.92
N ALA A 77 3.97 10.55 -7.66
CA ALA A 77 3.87 11.99 -7.67
C ALA A 77 4.83 12.58 -6.62
N ILE A 78 5.43 13.74 -6.90
CA ILE A 78 6.39 14.39 -5.97
C ILE A 78 5.76 14.84 -4.65
N THR A 79 4.43 14.75 -4.53
CA THR A 79 3.70 14.96 -3.27
C THR A 79 3.76 13.73 -2.35
N MET A 80 4.38 12.63 -2.78
CA MET A 80 4.59 11.45 -1.94
C MET A 80 5.51 11.81 -0.78
N THR A 81 5.05 11.57 0.44
CA THR A 81 5.84 11.77 1.66
C THR A 81 6.16 10.45 2.36
N GLN A 82 5.46 9.37 2.00
CA GLN A 82 5.62 8.07 2.62
C GLN A 82 5.16 6.92 1.72
N GLY A 83 5.70 5.74 1.97
CA GLY A 83 5.29 4.51 1.30
C GLY A 83 6.03 3.29 1.80
N ALA A 84 5.57 2.13 1.36
CA ALA A 84 6.19 0.84 1.59
C ALA A 84 6.45 0.18 0.24
N VAL A 85 7.64 -0.39 0.07
CA VAL A 85 8.00 -1.25 -1.05
C VAL A 85 8.24 -2.64 -0.47
N LEU A 86 7.38 -3.57 -0.82
CA LEU A 86 7.39 -4.95 -0.33
C LEU A 86 7.80 -5.85 -1.49
N PHE A 87 9.06 -6.28 -1.51
CA PHE A 87 9.57 -7.15 -2.57
C PHE A 87 9.62 -8.60 -2.10
N VAL A 88 9.08 -9.51 -2.89
CA VAL A 88 9.14 -10.95 -2.67
C VAL A 88 9.90 -11.61 -3.81
N ARG A 89 10.83 -12.51 -3.47
CA ARG A 89 11.52 -13.38 -4.41
C ARG A 89 11.22 -14.84 -4.09
N ASN A 90 10.43 -15.50 -4.92
CA ASN A 90 10.07 -16.90 -4.73
C ASN A 90 11.22 -17.84 -5.12
N SER A 91 11.92 -17.52 -6.21
CA SER A 91 13.08 -18.29 -6.67
C SER A 91 14.01 -17.45 -7.56
N THR A 92 15.06 -18.08 -8.11
CA THR A 92 15.94 -17.47 -9.12
C THR A 92 15.45 -17.69 -10.55
N ASN A 93 14.29 -18.33 -10.73
CA ASN A 93 13.75 -18.61 -12.05
C ASN A 93 13.27 -17.33 -12.74
N ASN A 94 13.15 -17.43 -14.07
CA ASN A 94 12.52 -16.41 -14.88
C ASN A 94 11.41 -17.03 -15.73
N PHE A 95 10.39 -16.25 -16.02
CA PHE A 95 9.25 -16.63 -16.82
C PHE A 95 9.08 -15.69 -18.01
N PRO A 96 8.58 -16.20 -19.15
CA PRO A 96 8.28 -15.38 -20.31
C PRO A 96 7.09 -14.44 -20.11
N THR A 97 6.21 -14.69 -19.12
CA THR A 97 5.06 -13.81 -18.86
C THR A 97 4.82 -13.57 -17.36
N GLU A 98 4.24 -12.41 -17.02
CA GLU A 98 3.89 -12.06 -15.63
C GLU A 98 2.83 -13.00 -15.02
N GLN A 99 1.98 -13.62 -15.85
CA GLN A 99 0.95 -14.59 -15.41
C GLN A 99 1.53 -15.87 -14.82
N GLN A 100 2.80 -16.17 -15.11
CA GLN A 100 3.48 -17.34 -14.56
C GLN A 100 4.12 -17.07 -13.20
N VAL A 101 4.22 -15.80 -12.78
CA VAL A 101 4.59 -15.44 -11.41
C VAL A 101 3.37 -15.64 -10.52
N ILE A 102 3.32 -16.77 -9.82
CA ILE A 102 2.18 -17.12 -8.98
C ILE A 102 2.25 -16.38 -7.66
N ILE A 103 1.18 -15.63 -7.37
CA ILE A 103 0.91 -15.03 -6.06
C ILE A 103 -0.30 -15.76 -5.48
N SER A 104 -0.14 -16.35 -4.30
CA SER A 104 -1.16 -17.14 -3.61
C SER A 104 -1.41 -16.58 -2.21
N ASN A 105 -2.48 -17.08 -1.58
CA ASN A 105 -2.79 -16.74 -0.20
C ASN A 105 -1.79 -17.47 0.72
N ALA A 106 -0.72 -16.78 1.10
CA ALA A 106 0.39 -17.32 1.85
C ALA A 106 1.16 -16.21 2.58
N THR A 107 2.05 -16.62 3.48
CA THR A 107 3.08 -15.74 4.05
C THR A 107 4.36 -15.89 3.26
N TYR A 108 4.90 -14.76 2.80
CA TYR A 108 6.16 -14.66 2.08
C TYR A 108 7.20 -13.96 2.92
N ILE A 109 8.47 -14.32 2.73
CA ILE A 109 9.61 -13.60 3.28
C ILE A 109 9.96 -12.47 2.30
N LEU A 110 10.13 -11.26 2.84
CA LEU A 110 10.54 -10.10 2.05
C LEU A 110 12.03 -10.19 1.68
N ASP A 111 12.37 -9.75 0.46
CA ASP A 111 13.74 -9.68 -0.02
C ASP A 111 14.50 -8.58 0.73
N LYS A 112 15.57 -8.99 1.42
CA LYS A 112 16.33 -8.12 2.31
C LYS A 112 16.95 -6.89 1.65
N ASN A 113 17.18 -6.92 0.33
CA ASN A 113 17.88 -5.85 -0.38
C ASN A 113 16.91 -4.89 -1.08
N ASN A 114 15.63 -5.25 -1.19
CA ASN A 114 14.68 -4.53 -2.05
C ASN A 114 13.40 -4.10 -1.32
N ALA A 115 13.15 -4.62 -0.12
CA ALA A 115 12.03 -4.18 0.70
C ALA A 115 12.45 -3.02 1.62
N ALA A 116 11.66 -1.95 1.61
CA ALA A 116 11.93 -0.74 2.38
C ALA A 116 10.66 0.05 2.69
N ILE A 117 10.69 0.79 3.79
CA ILE A 117 9.67 1.79 4.16
C ILE A 117 10.30 3.18 4.08
N PHE A 118 9.55 4.13 3.53
CA PHE A 118 9.93 5.52 3.37
C PHE A 118 8.98 6.39 4.20
N THR A 119 9.53 7.30 5.01
CA THR A 119 8.76 8.36 5.66
C THR A 119 9.45 9.71 5.51
N ASN A 120 8.70 10.79 5.63
CA ASN A 120 9.21 12.16 5.55
C ASN A 120 10.02 12.45 4.27
N VAL A 121 9.62 11.90 3.12
CA VAL A 121 10.26 12.23 1.83
C VAL A 121 10.07 13.73 1.57
N THR A 122 11.17 14.46 1.37
CA THR A 122 11.15 15.91 1.13
C THR A 122 11.67 16.32 -0.25
N ALA A 123 12.34 15.42 -0.96
CA ALA A 123 12.81 15.65 -2.31
C ALA A 123 12.60 14.42 -3.22
N SER A 124 12.61 14.67 -4.52
CA SER A 124 12.56 13.63 -5.55
C SER A 124 13.63 13.86 -6.61
N THR A 125 14.15 12.78 -7.15
CA THR A 125 15.10 12.76 -8.27
C THR A 125 14.44 12.18 -9.52
N ASN A 126 15.12 12.27 -10.67
CA ASN A 126 14.66 11.70 -11.95
C ASN A 126 13.22 12.13 -12.28
N THR A 127 12.95 13.43 -12.13
CA THR A 127 11.59 13.94 -12.25
C THR A 127 11.16 14.11 -13.70
N PHE A 128 9.87 13.93 -13.95
CA PHE A 128 9.23 14.18 -15.24
C PHE A 128 7.82 14.74 -15.05
N VAL A 129 7.26 15.33 -16.12
CA VAL A 129 5.90 15.89 -16.13
C VAL A 129 4.99 15.01 -16.97
N ASN A 130 3.86 14.59 -16.42
CA ASN A 130 2.81 13.86 -17.11
C ASN A 130 1.45 14.50 -16.80
N ASN A 131 0.70 14.90 -17.83
CA ASN A 131 -0.59 15.60 -17.71
C ASN A 131 -0.56 16.82 -16.77
N GLY A 132 0.55 17.58 -16.78
CA GLY A 132 0.73 18.78 -15.97
C GLY A 132 1.07 18.53 -14.50
N LEU A 133 1.24 17.28 -14.08
CA LEU A 133 1.70 16.90 -12.74
C LEU A 133 3.13 16.38 -12.81
N THR A 134 3.90 16.63 -11.74
CA THR A 134 5.29 16.20 -11.64
C THR A 134 5.40 14.89 -10.85
N TYR A 135 6.16 13.96 -11.40
CA TYR A 135 6.47 12.65 -10.82
C TYR A 135 7.98 12.52 -10.67
N GLY A 136 8.43 11.67 -9.76
CA GLY A 136 9.86 11.43 -9.53
C GLY A 136 10.12 10.33 -8.52
N GLN A 137 11.34 9.81 -8.51
CA GLN A 137 11.75 8.82 -7.54
C GLN A 137 12.06 9.50 -6.20
N PRO A 138 11.61 8.96 -5.06
CA PRO A 138 12.00 9.47 -3.75
C PRO A 138 13.52 9.56 -3.63
N ASP A 139 14.03 10.72 -3.22
CA ASP A 139 15.45 10.85 -2.89
C ASP A 139 15.70 10.20 -1.53
N SER A 140 16.44 9.09 -1.52
CA SER A 140 16.74 8.35 -0.30
C SER A 140 17.52 9.18 0.72
N ALA A 141 18.28 10.20 0.29
CA ALA A 141 18.98 11.12 1.19
C ALA A 141 18.03 12.14 1.87
N SER A 142 16.83 12.31 1.33
CA SER A 142 15.82 13.27 1.80
C SER A 142 14.71 12.65 2.66
N ALA A 143 14.78 11.32 2.86
CA ALA A 143 13.74 10.52 3.49
C ALA A 143 14.34 9.71 4.65
N ASN A 144 13.48 9.39 5.62
CA ASN A 144 13.78 8.34 6.59
C ASN A 144 13.49 7.00 5.92
N ASN A 145 14.51 6.16 5.80
CA ASN A 145 14.41 4.84 5.20
C ASN A 145 14.53 3.78 6.29
N HIS A 146 13.62 2.81 6.29
CA HIS A 146 13.68 1.63 7.12
C HIS A 146 13.81 0.42 6.19
N SER A 147 15.05 -0.07 5.99
CA SER A 147 15.34 -1.22 5.13
C SER A 147 15.64 -2.45 5.98
N ILE A 148 15.31 -3.63 5.45
CA ILE A 148 15.42 -4.90 6.19
C ILE A 148 16.89 -5.26 6.50
N GLU A 149 17.76 -5.14 5.48
CA GLU A 149 19.18 -5.53 5.45
C GLU A 149 19.51 -7.01 5.80
N ASN A 150 18.59 -7.77 6.39
CA ASN A 150 18.75 -9.15 6.84
C ASN A 150 17.62 -10.08 6.40
N THR A 151 17.94 -11.24 5.84
CA THR A 151 16.90 -12.21 5.44
C THR A 151 16.10 -12.68 6.66
N GLY A 152 14.77 -12.68 6.55
CA GLY A 152 13.87 -13.09 7.64
C GLY A 152 13.37 -11.94 8.52
N ASN A 153 13.94 -10.75 8.38
CA ASN A 153 13.48 -9.54 9.09
C ASN A 153 12.28 -8.87 8.41
N GLY A 154 11.56 -9.55 7.53
CA GLY A 154 10.32 -9.03 7.01
C GLY A 154 9.46 -10.09 6.36
N THR A 155 8.15 -9.93 6.54
CA THR A 155 7.13 -10.83 6.00
C THR A 155 5.96 -10.04 5.43
N ILE A 156 5.30 -10.65 4.45
CA ILE A 156 3.97 -10.24 3.98
C ILE A 156 3.07 -11.45 3.96
N THR A 157 1.95 -11.37 4.67
CA THR A 157 0.87 -12.37 4.65
C THR A 157 -0.23 -11.85 3.75
N ILE A 158 -0.44 -12.55 2.63
CA ILE A 158 -1.55 -12.29 1.70
C ILE A 158 -2.72 -13.17 2.12
N ASN A 159 -3.77 -12.56 2.65
CA ASN A 159 -4.99 -13.23 3.08
C ASN A 159 -5.89 -13.54 1.86
N PHE A 160 -5.89 -12.63 0.90
CA PHE A 160 -6.68 -12.70 -0.32
C PHE A 160 -6.01 -11.93 -1.45
N ILE A 161 -6.03 -12.46 -2.67
CA ILE A 161 -5.63 -11.74 -3.86
C ILE A 161 -6.44 -12.17 -5.09
N THR A 162 -6.80 -11.19 -5.92
CA THR A 162 -7.31 -11.39 -7.29
C THR A 162 -6.51 -10.52 -8.25
N ILE A 163 -6.25 -11.04 -9.45
CA ILE A 163 -5.46 -10.35 -10.47
C ILE A 163 -6.20 -10.43 -11.80
N ASP A 164 -6.51 -9.28 -12.38
CA ASP A 164 -6.97 -9.14 -13.75
C ASP A 164 -5.85 -8.51 -14.60
N TYR A 165 -5.11 -9.38 -15.29
CA TYR A 165 -4.01 -8.98 -16.16
C TYR A 165 -4.47 -8.20 -17.40
N LEU A 166 -5.73 -8.36 -17.83
CA LEU A 166 -6.28 -7.64 -18.98
C LEU A 166 -6.66 -6.21 -18.57
N ALA A 167 -7.35 -6.05 -17.45
CA ALA A 167 -7.71 -4.75 -16.89
C ALA A 167 -6.52 -4.04 -16.23
N ARG A 168 -5.41 -4.76 -15.99
CA ARG A 168 -4.21 -4.26 -15.28
C ARG A 168 -4.54 -3.79 -13.86
N THR A 169 -5.41 -4.54 -13.18
CA THR A 169 -5.88 -4.23 -11.82
C THR A 169 -6.09 -5.51 -11.02
N GLY A 170 -6.26 -5.37 -9.72
CA GLY A 170 -6.66 -6.47 -8.86
C GLY A 170 -7.15 -6.01 -7.50
N THR A 171 -7.40 -6.95 -6.60
CA THR A 171 -7.72 -6.68 -5.19
C THR A 171 -6.80 -7.51 -4.31
N ILE A 172 -6.33 -6.93 -3.22
CA ILE A 172 -5.48 -7.61 -2.23
C ILE A 172 -5.96 -7.27 -0.82
N ASP A 173 -5.85 -8.26 0.07
CA ASP A 173 -5.87 -8.11 1.52
C ASP A 173 -4.57 -8.72 2.05
N CYS A 174 -3.71 -7.88 2.63
CA CYS A 174 -2.46 -8.31 3.20
C CYS A 174 -2.10 -7.57 4.49
N ASN A 175 -1.33 -8.26 5.33
CA ASN A 175 -0.60 -7.70 6.46
C ASN A 175 0.88 -7.87 6.21
N TYR A 176 1.71 -6.95 6.68
CA TYR A 176 3.15 -7.05 6.56
C TYR A 176 3.84 -6.54 7.82
N GLU A 177 5.00 -7.12 8.07
CA GLU A 177 5.90 -6.72 9.14
C GLU A 177 7.32 -6.63 8.60
N LEU A 178 8.05 -5.63 9.06
CA LEU A 178 9.46 -5.40 8.76
C LEU A 178 10.18 -5.02 10.05
N ILE A 179 11.40 -5.51 10.23
CA ILE A 179 12.34 -5.07 11.26
C ILE A 179 13.53 -4.47 10.51
N ASP A 180 13.80 -3.20 10.72
CA ASP A 180 14.92 -2.53 10.06
C ASP A 180 16.27 -2.89 10.69
N ASP A 181 17.34 -2.32 10.15
CA ASP A 181 18.73 -2.52 10.61
C ASP A 181 18.98 -1.98 12.03
N ASP A 182 18.22 -0.97 12.46
CA ASP A 182 18.21 -0.43 13.82
C ASP A 182 17.32 -1.24 14.80
N GLY A 183 16.64 -2.28 14.31
CA GLY A 183 15.74 -3.13 15.10
C GLY A 183 14.36 -2.55 15.35
N ILE A 184 13.97 -1.50 14.63
CA ILE A 184 12.65 -0.89 14.68
C ILE A 184 11.67 -1.74 13.89
N THR A 185 10.57 -2.12 14.54
CA THR A 185 9.48 -2.85 13.89
C THR A 185 8.52 -1.88 13.20
N VAL A 186 8.24 -2.16 11.93
CA VAL A 186 7.16 -1.57 11.13
C VAL A 186 6.10 -2.62 10.87
N THR A 187 4.85 -2.32 11.20
CA THR A 187 3.71 -3.20 10.91
C THR A 187 2.70 -2.46 10.05
N GLY A 188 2.17 -3.09 9.01
CA GLY A 188 1.14 -2.48 8.19
C GLY A 188 0.15 -3.45 7.61
N ASN A 189 -0.92 -2.90 7.07
CA ASN A 189 -1.99 -3.63 6.40
C ASN A 189 -2.44 -2.87 5.15
N TYR A 190 -2.90 -3.61 4.16
CA TYR A 190 -3.58 -3.06 3.00
C TYR A 190 -4.72 -3.99 2.57
N ALA A 191 -5.94 -3.45 2.50
CA ALA A 191 -7.10 -4.09 1.93
C ALA A 191 -7.72 -3.16 0.89
N GLY A 192 -7.75 -3.59 -0.37
CA GLY A 192 -8.32 -2.78 -1.44
C GLY A 192 -7.82 -3.15 -2.83
N THR A 193 -8.09 -2.25 -3.78
CA THR A 193 -7.70 -2.42 -5.18
C THR A 193 -6.25 -1.99 -5.42
N PHE A 194 -5.56 -2.67 -6.32
CA PHE A 194 -4.26 -2.24 -6.82
C PHE A 194 -4.24 -2.14 -8.34
N GLU A 195 -3.30 -1.37 -8.88
CA GLU A 195 -3.00 -1.30 -10.32
C GLU A 195 -1.72 -2.07 -10.64
N ILE A 196 -1.67 -2.73 -11.80
CA ILE A 196 -0.46 -3.41 -12.28
C ILE A 196 0.34 -2.42 -13.14
N ARG A 197 1.59 -2.17 -12.76
CA ARG A 197 2.54 -1.30 -13.47
C ARG A 197 3.73 -2.13 -13.94
N ASN A 198 4.34 -1.79 -15.07
CA ASN A 198 5.54 -2.52 -15.48
C ASN A 198 6.71 -2.08 -14.58
N GLY A 199 7.55 -3.03 -14.17
CA GLY A 199 8.82 -2.73 -13.51
C GLY A 199 9.70 -1.83 -14.38
N SER A 200 10.55 -1.04 -13.71
CA SER A 200 11.63 -0.25 -14.32
C SER A 200 12.89 -1.08 -14.49
#